data_AF-A0A0D1BQI2-F1
#
_entry.id   AF-A0A0D1BQI2-F1
#
_cell.length_a   1.000
_cell.length_b   1.000
_cell.length_c   1.000
_cell.angle_alpha   90.00
_cell.angle_beta   90.00
_cell.angle_gamma   90.00
#
_symmetry.space_group_name_H-M   'P 1'
#
loop_
_entity.id
_entity.type
_entity.pdbx_description
1 polymer ?
#
loop_
_entity_poly.entity_id
_entity_poly.type
_entity_poly.pdbx_seq_one_letter_code
_entity_poly.pdbx_strand_id
1 'polypeptide(L)'
;MNLQNKKISKLVFSAVIAAIYTVLTLLLAPISYGQIQVRASESLTLLPFLSSYSIWGVFLGCIISNLIGGNGIIDVVFGSLATLIAAILTYYIGKSNLKFKKYLAPLPPIIINAVVIGFILNYTLKLPLLLSIIWVGLGEAISCYVLGLILISIIEKNKKLMSYFKY
;
A
#
# COMPACT_ATOMS: atom_id res chain seq x y z
N MET A 1 -12.77 22.17 -17.43
CA MET A 1 -13.26 21.50 -16.19
C MET A 1 -12.96 22.40 -15.01
N ASN A 2 -14.00 22.85 -14.30
CA ASN A 2 -13.87 23.83 -13.21
C ASN A 2 -13.05 23.26 -12.03
N LEU A 3 -12.40 24.12 -11.22
CA LEU A 3 -11.53 23.70 -10.11
C LEU A 3 -12.23 22.77 -9.10
N GLN A 4 -13.52 23.02 -8.83
CA GLN A 4 -14.36 22.16 -7.98
C GLN A 4 -14.49 20.72 -8.53
N ASN A 5 -14.71 20.57 -9.84
CA ASN A 5 -14.82 19.25 -10.47
C ASN A 5 -13.51 18.47 -10.40
N LYS A 6 -12.34 19.15 -10.42
CA LYS A 6 -11.04 18.49 -10.23
C LYS A 6 -10.86 17.97 -8.81
N LYS A 7 -11.25 18.75 -7.78
CA LYS A 7 -11.18 18.31 -6.37
C LYS A 7 -12.08 17.09 -6.12
N ILE A 8 -13.31 17.14 -6.61
CA ILE A 8 -14.26 16.02 -6.51
C ILE A 8 -13.69 14.78 -7.19
N SER A 9 -13.15 14.91 -8.41
CA SER A 9 -12.55 13.79 -9.13
C SER A 9 -11.39 13.14 -8.37
N LYS A 10 -10.51 13.92 -7.73
CA LYS A 10 -9.41 13.39 -6.91
C LYS A 10 -9.92 12.64 -5.68
N LEU A 11 -10.93 13.21 -5.01
CA LEU A 11 -11.56 12.57 -3.85
C LEU A 11 -12.21 11.24 -4.23
N VAL A 12 -12.98 11.21 -5.33
CA VAL A 12 -13.59 9.98 -5.85
C VAL A 12 -12.52 8.95 -6.19
N PHE A 13 -11.42 9.37 -6.82
CA PHE A 13 -10.33 8.46 -7.17
C PHE A 13 -9.66 7.84 -5.92
N SER A 14 -9.36 8.65 -4.90
CA SER A 14 -8.85 8.15 -3.62
C SER A 14 -9.84 7.19 -2.96
N ALA A 15 -11.14 7.50 -2.98
CA ALA A 15 -12.17 6.62 -2.43
C ALA A 15 -12.26 5.27 -3.15
N VAL A 16 -12.13 5.27 -4.48
CA VAL A 16 -12.08 4.03 -5.28
C VAL A 16 -10.84 3.19 -4.92
N ILE A 17 -9.66 3.82 -4.78
CA ILE A 17 -8.45 3.11 -4.33
C ILE A 17 -8.67 2.51 -2.93
N ALA A 18 -9.23 3.28 -1.99
CA ALA A 18 -9.51 2.80 -0.64
C ALA A 18 -10.47 1.61 -0.65
N ALA A 19 -11.52 1.65 -1.47
CA ALA A 19 -12.47 0.56 -1.63
C ALA A 19 -11.80 -0.70 -2.21
N ILE A 20 -11.00 -0.56 -3.27
CA ILE A 20 -10.27 -1.69 -3.87
C ILE A 20 -9.29 -2.29 -2.87
N TYR A 21 -8.53 -1.44 -2.16
CA TYR A 21 -7.61 -1.89 -1.11
C TYR A 21 -8.36 -2.70 -0.05
N THR A 22 -9.44 -2.14 0.48
CA THR A 22 -10.23 -2.77 1.56
C THR A 22 -10.80 -4.12 1.12
N VAL A 23 -11.46 -4.15 -0.04
CA VAL A 23 -12.06 -5.37 -0.59
C VAL A 23 -10.99 -6.44 -0.81
N LEU A 24 -9.84 -6.07 -1.39
CA LEU A 24 -8.78 -7.02 -1.64
C LEU A 24 -8.19 -7.59 -0.34
N THR A 25 -7.99 -6.76 0.69
CA THR A 25 -7.51 -7.22 2.00
C THR A 25 -8.52 -8.16 2.67
N LEU A 26 -9.81 -7.83 2.63
CA LEU A 26 -10.85 -8.62 3.30
C LEU A 26 -11.17 -9.92 2.58
N LEU A 27 -11.21 -9.92 1.24
CA LEU A 27 -11.39 -11.16 0.46
C LEU A 27 -10.23 -12.13 0.67
N LEU A 28 -9.03 -11.59 0.84
CA LEU A 28 -7.82 -12.36 1.12
C LEU A 28 -7.48 -12.38 2.60
N ALA A 29 -8.45 -12.16 3.51
CA ALA A 29 -8.22 -12.09 4.94
C ALA A 29 -7.43 -13.28 5.51
N PRO A 30 -7.69 -14.55 5.13
CA PRO A 30 -6.91 -15.69 5.63
C PRO A 30 -5.42 -15.62 5.31
N ILE A 31 -5.06 -14.95 4.20
CA ILE A 31 -3.68 -14.77 3.75
C ILE A 31 -3.14 -13.41 4.20
N SER A 32 -4.00 -12.42 4.47
CA SER A 32 -3.59 -11.04 4.77
C SER A 32 -3.27 -10.77 6.24
N TYR A 33 -3.75 -11.62 7.16
CA TYR A 33 -3.68 -11.38 8.61
C TYR A 33 -3.02 -12.52 9.43
N GLY A 34 -2.49 -13.55 8.78
CA GLY A 34 -1.82 -14.68 9.44
C GLY A 34 -0.36 -14.41 9.82
N GLN A 35 0.28 -15.37 10.50
CA GLN A 35 1.73 -15.30 10.79
C GLN A 35 2.58 -15.30 9.51
N ILE A 36 2.18 -16.12 8.53
CA ILE A 36 2.71 -16.06 7.16
C ILE A 36 1.68 -15.26 6.36
N GLN A 37 1.85 -13.94 6.35
CA GLN A 37 0.91 -13.05 5.67
C GLN A 37 1.47 -12.52 4.34
N VAL A 38 0.59 -12.45 3.34
CA VAL A 38 0.83 -11.77 2.07
C VAL A 38 -0.31 -10.78 1.86
N ARG A 39 -0.04 -9.50 2.08
CA ARG A 39 -1.03 -8.44 1.89
C ARG A 39 -1.01 -7.95 0.45
N ALA A 40 -1.78 -8.63 -0.42
CA ALA A 40 -1.84 -8.32 -1.86
C ALA A 40 -2.30 -6.88 -2.14
N SER A 41 -3.07 -6.27 -1.24
CA SER A 41 -3.50 -4.87 -1.30
C SER A 41 -2.36 -3.85 -1.18
N GLU A 42 -1.23 -4.22 -0.58
CA GLU A 42 -0.03 -3.36 -0.51
C GLU A 42 0.58 -3.12 -1.89
N SER A 43 0.25 -3.93 -2.91
CA SER A 43 0.58 -3.63 -4.30
C SER A 43 0.07 -2.26 -4.76
N LEU A 44 -1.03 -1.75 -4.18
CA LEU A 44 -1.60 -0.44 -4.45
C LEU A 44 -0.75 0.71 -3.88
N THR A 45 0.16 0.45 -2.94
CA THR A 45 1.10 1.47 -2.43
C THR A 45 2.10 1.96 -3.47
N LEU A 46 2.19 1.28 -4.61
CA LEU A 46 2.90 1.79 -5.77
C LEU A 46 2.12 2.85 -6.54
N LEU A 47 0.78 2.94 -6.44
CA LEU A 47 0.00 3.99 -7.11
C LEU A 47 0.43 5.43 -6.74
N PRO A 48 0.83 5.72 -5.48
CA PRO A 48 1.55 6.95 -5.12
C PRO A 48 2.72 7.35 -6.01
N PHE A 49 3.43 6.39 -6.62
CA PHE A 49 4.50 6.67 -7.59
C PHE A 49 4.02 7.52 -8.76
N LEU A 50 2.75 7.36 -9.16
CA LEU A 50 2.14 8.09 -10.27
C LEU A 50 1.45 9.38 -9.82
N SER A 51 0.87 9.41 -8.61
CA SER A 51 0.16 10.60 -8.13
C SER A 51 -0.02 10.69 -6.62
N SER A 52 -0.04 11.91 -6.07
CA SER A 52 -0.11 12.17 -4.63
C SER A 52 -1.46 11.85 -3.99
N TYR A 53 -2.59 11.92 -4.71
CA TYR A 53 -3.89 11.60 -4.10
C TYR A 53 -4.09 10.10 -3.89
N SER A 54 -3.32 9.24 -4.56
CA SER A 54 -3.31 7.81 -4.31
C SER A 54 -2.85 7.48 -2.89
N ILE A 55 -2.02 8.35 -2.27
CA ILE A 55 -1.56 8.22 -0.88
C ILE A 55 -2.75 8.14 0.08
N TRP A 56 -3.70 9.05 -0.05
CA TRP A 56 -4.90 9.07 0.78
C TRP A 56 -5.80 7.86 0.55
N GLY A 57 -5.84 7.36 -0.69
CA GLY A 57 -6.60 6.15 -1.02
C GLY A 57 -6.06 4.92 -0.31
N VAL A 58 -4.76 4.66 -0.41
CA VAL A 58 -4.15 3.48 0.25
C VAL A 58 -4.16 3.60 1.77
N PHE A 59 -3.94 4.80 2.31
CA PHE A 59 -3.99 5.04 3.76
C PHE A 59 -5.38 4.77 4.33
N LEU A 60 -6.43 5.35 3.74
CA LEU A 60 -7.80 5.11 4.17
C LEU A 60 -8.22 3.65 3.96
N GLY A 61 -7.78 3.03 2.86
CA GLY A 61 -7.98 1.61 2.62
C GLY A 61 -7.40 0.74 3.74
N CYS A 62 -6.16 1.03 4.18
CA CYS A 62 -5.49 0.32 5.26
C CYS A 62 -6.21 0.49 6.61
N ILE A 63 -6.63 1.72 6.93
CA ILE A 63 -7.43 1.99 8.14
C ILE A 63 -8.71 1.15 8.13
N ILE A 64 -9.48 1.22 7.05
CA ILE A 64 -10.78 0.55 6.96
C ILE A 64 -10.58 -0.96 7.00
N SER A 65 -9.61 -1.51 6.26
CA SER A 65 -9.35 -2.95 6.29
C SER A 65 -8.97 -3.42 7.68
N ASN A 66 -8.09 -2.70 8.39
CA ASN A 66 -7.63 -3.14 9.71
C ASN A 66 -8.70 -2.98 10.79
N LEU A 67 -9.57 -1.97 10.67
CA LEU A 67 -10.73 -1.81 11.55
C LEU A 67 -11.69 -3.01 11.43
N ILE A 68 -11.91 -3.49 10.20
CA ILE A 68 -12.81 -4.63 9.94
C ILE A 68 -12.11 -5.97 10.22
N GLY A 69 -10.82 -6.09 9.89
CA GLY A 69 -10.03 -7.31 10.01
C GLY A 69 -9.78 -7.74 11.45
N GLY A 70 -9.90 -6.84 12.42
CA GLY A 70 -9.97 -7.20 13.84
C GLY A 70 -8.65 -7.56 14.52
N ASN A 71 -7.50 -7.31 13.88
CA ASN A 71 -6.16 -7.57 14.44
C ASN A 71 -5.73 -6.65 15.61
N GLY A 72 -6.66 -5.82 16.10
CA GLY A 72 -6.46 -4.93 17.23
C GLY A 72 -6.14 -3.50 16.82
N ILE A 73 -6.40 -2.56 17.74
CA ILE A 73 -6.28 -1.12 17.47
C ILE A 73 -4.83 -0.68 17.18
N ILE A 74 -3.86 -1.43 17.68
CA ILE A 74 -2.43 -1.21 17.44
C ILE A 74 -2.12 -1.41 15.95
N ASP A 75 -2.65 -2.46 15.31
CA ASP A 75 -2.47 -2.70 13.87
C ASP A 75 -3.22 -1.67 13.01
N VAL A 76 -4.38 -1.21 13.47
CA VAL A 76 -5.09 -0.10 12.80
C VAL A 76 -4.24 1.16 12.77
N VAL A 77 -3.66 1.57 13.90
CA VAL A 77 -2.89 2.80 13.99
C VAL A 77 -1.52 2.65 13.32
N PHE A 78 -0.71 1.70 13.79
CA PHE A 78 0.67 1.56 13.34
C PHE A 78 0.78 0.95 11.95
N GLY A 79 -0.09 0.01 11.59
CA GLY A 79 -0.14 -0.54 10.23
C GLY A 79 -0.52 0.54 9.21
N SER A 80 -1.54 1.35 9.50
CA SER A 80 -1.92 2.44 8.59
C SER A 80 -0.87 3.54 8.50
N LEU A 81 -0.20 3.89 9.61
CA LEU A 81 0.89 4.85 9.60
C LEU A 81 2.11 4.32 8.82
N ALA A 82 2.42 3.03 8.94
CA ALA A 82 3.45 2.37 8.15
C ALA A 82 3.15 2.49 6.64
N THR A 83 1.93 2.12 6.23
CA THR A 83 1.48 2.25 4.84
C THR A 83 1.50 3.72 4.37
N LEU A 84 1.15 4.68 5.23
CA LEU A 84 1.19 6.11 4.90
C LEU A 84 2.62 6.59 4.64
N ILE A 85 3.56 6.28 5.52
CA ILE A 85 4.97 6.67 5.37
C ILE A 85 5.54 6.02 4.11
N ALA A 86 5.26 4.74 3.88
CA ALA A 86 5.65 4.03 2.67
C ALA A 86 5.11 4.72 1.41
N ALA A 87 3.81 5.03 1.36
CA ALA A 87 3.17 5.69 0.24
C ALA A 87 3.78 7.08 -0.05
N ILE A 88 4.10 7.85 0.99
CA ILE A 88 4.76 9.15 0.86
C ILE A 88 6.15 8.99 0.23
N LEU A 89 6.95 8.06 0.74
CA LEU A 89 8.28 7.78 0.19
C LEU A 89 8.20 7.30 -1.27
N THR A 90 7.27 6.41 -1.58
CA THR A 90 7.05 5.93 -2.96
C THR A 90 6.66 7.05 -3.91
N TYR A 91 5.85 8.03 -3.47
CA TYR A 91 5.56 9.23 -4.24
C TYR A 91 6.80 10.09 -4.51
N TYR A 92 7.64 10.30 -3.49
CA TYR A 92 8.89 11.05 -3.68
C TYR A 92 9.89 10.33 -4.58
N ILE A 93 9.96 8.99 -4.53
CA ILE A 93 10.73 8.19 -5.50
C ILE A 93 10.20 8.41 -6.91
N GLY A 94 8.88 8.45 -7.10
CA GLY A 94 8.25 8.77 -8.38
C GLY A 94 8.66 10.13 -8.95
N LYS A 95 8.72 11.15 -8.09
CA LYS A 95 9.16 12.51 -8.45
C LYS A 95 10.67 12.69 -8.60
N SER A 96 11.47 11.77 -8.10
CA SER A 96 12.92 11.85 -8.16
C SER A 96 13.46 11.63 -9.59
N ASN A 97 14.70 12.08 -9.79
CA ASN A 97 15.51 11.84 -10.99
C ASN A 97 16.39 10.57 -10.86
N LEU A 98 16.07 9.67 -9.93
CA LEU A 98 16.84 8.45 -9.71
C LEU A 98 16.77 7.52 -10.93
N LYS A 99 17.92 6.94 -11.28
CA LYS A 99 17.97 5.80 -12.22
C LYS A 99 17.25 4.62 -11.58
N PHE A 100 16.50 3.86 -12.38
CA PHE A 100 15.75 2.68 -11.92
C PHE A 100 14.71 2.94 -10.82
N LYS A 101 14.21 4.18 -10.67
CA LYS A 101 13.23 4.57 -9.64
C LYS A 101 12.00 3.66 -9.54
N LYS A 102 11.56 3.07 -10.66
CA LYS A 102 10.45 2.12 -10.69
C LYS A 102 10.73 0.85 -9.88
N TYR A 103 11.97 0.35 -9.86
CA TYR A 103 12.38 -0.82 -9.08
C TYR A 103 12.71 -0.49 -7.61
N LEU A 104 12.91 0.79 -7.32
CA LEU A 104 13.10 1.31 -5.96
C LEU A 104 11.77 1.61 -5.26
N ALA A 105 10.71 1.92 -6.02
CA ALA A 105 9.38 2.26 -5.51
C ALA A 105 8.73 1.19 -4.60
N PRO A 106 8.96 -0.13 -4.80
CA PRO A 106 8.52 -1.18 -3.86
C PRO A 106 9.30 -1.24 -2.54
N LEU A 107 10.52 -0.69 -2.44
CA LEU A 107 11.34 -0.86 -1.23
C LEU A 107 10.73 -0.21 0.03
N PRO A 108 10.22 1.04 -0.01
CA PRO A 108 9.62 1.65 1.16
C PRO A 108 8.49 0.83 1.79
N PRO A 109 7.45 0.37 1.06
CA PRO A 109 6.40 -0.44 1.66
C PRO A 109 6.94 -1.74 2.25
N ILE A 110 7.84 -2.42 1.55
CA ILE A 110 8.42 -3.69 2.04
C ILE A 110 9.16 -3.49 3.36
N ILE A 111 10.10 -2.55 3.41
CA ILE A 111 10.96 -2.37 4.58
C ILE A 111 10.15 -1.87 5.77
N ILE A 112 9.27 -0.87 5.55
CA ILE A 112 8.52 -0.26 6.63
C ILE A 112 7.49 -1.24 7.19
N ASN A 113 6.71 -1.90 6.33
CA ASN A 113 5.70 -2.87 6.79
C ASN A 113 6.37 -4.09 7.44
N ALA A 114 7.47 -4.60 6.88
CA ALA A 114 8.21 -5.73 7.48
C ALA A 114 8.63 -5.43 8.93
N VAL A 115 9.20 -4.25 9.17
CA VAL A 115 9.64 -3.85 10.50
C VAL A 115 8.44 -3.58 11.41
N VAL A 116 7.52 -2.69 11.00
CA VAL A 116 6.42 -2.25 11.86
C VAL A 116 5.48 -3.41 12.18
N ILE A 117 5.02 -4.15 11.19
CA ILE A 117 4.11 -5.29 11.41
C ILE A 117 4.84 -6.43 12.12
N GLY A 118 6.13 -6.65 11.82
CA GLY A 118 6.94 -7.62 12.56
C GLY A 118 6.99 -7.32 14.07
N PHE A 119 7.13 -6.05 14.45
CA PHE A 119 7.03 -5.62 15.85
C PHE A 119 5.63 -5.80 16.43
N ILE A 120 4.58 -5.48 15.66
CA ILE A 120 3.19 -5.67 16.11
C ILE A 120 2.91 -7.15 16.38
N LEU A 121 3.33 -8.07 15.50
CA LEU A 121 3.17 -9.51 15.66
C LEU A 121 3.96 -10.04 16.86
N ASN A 122 5.19 -9.55 17.07
CA ASN A 122 5.97 -9.89 18.25
C ASN A 122 5.29 -9.41 19.55
N TYR A 123 4.73 -8.20 19.56
CA TYR A 123 4.08 -7.64 20.73
C TYR A 123 2.73 -8.32 21.05
N THR A 124 1.91 -8.55 20.03
CA THR A 124 0.54 -9.06 20.18
C THR A 124 0.48 -10.57 20.33
N LEU A 125 1.22 -11.32 19.51
CA LEU A 125 1.20 -12.78 19.43
C LEU A 125 2.43 -13.45 20.06
N LYS A 126 3.38 -12.67 20.60
CA LYS A 126 4.65 -13.16 21.17
C LYS A 126 5.48 -14.00 20.20
N LEU A 127 5.30 -13.79 18.90
CA LEU A 127 6.04 -14.49 17.86
C LEU A 127 7.50 -14.03 17.81
N PRO A 128 8.45 -14.86 17.34
CA PRO A 128 9.84 -14.44 17.21
C PRO A 128 9.97 -13.25 16.26
N LEU A 129 10.55 -12.14 16.74
CA LEU A 129 10.61 -10.87 16.02
C LEU A 129 11.27 -11.02 14.65
N LEU A 130 12.49 -11.57 14.61
CA LEU A 130 13.25 -11.70 13.37
C LEU A 130 12.50 -12.55 12.33
N LEU A 131 11.87 -13.64 12.78
CA LEU A 131 11.09 -14.51 11.91
C LEU A 131 9.85 -13.80 11.36
N SER A 132 9.19 -12.99 12.20
CA SER A 132 8.02 -12.19 11.80
C SER A 132 8.39 -11.11 10.78
N ILE A 133 9.50 -10.41 10.98
CA ILE A 133 10.01 -9.40 10.03
C ILE A 133 10.34 -10.06 8.68
N ILE A 134 10.99 -11.22 8.68
CA ILE A 134 11.34 -11.94 7.45
C ILE A 134 10.07 -12.39 6.72
N TRP A 135 9.10 -13.00 7.42
CA TRP A 135 7.87 -13.49 6.78
C TRP A 135 7.02 -12.37 6.21
N VAL A 136 6.79 -11.30 6.97
CA VAL A 136 6.06 -10.13 6.48
C VAL A 136 6.82 -9.52 5.31
N GLY A 137 8.14 -9.33 5.43
CA GLY A 137 8.97 -8.77 4.36
C GLY A 137 8.91 -9.59 3.06
N LEU A 138 8.86 -10.92 3.15
CA LEU A 138 8.68 -11.79 1.98
C LEU A 138 7.29 -11.62 1.36
N GLY A 139 6.23 -11.58 2.17
CA GLY A 139 4.88 -11.36 1.66
C GLY A 139 4.70 -10.00 1.00
N GLU A 140 5.24 -8.95 1.63
CA GLU A 140 5.28 -7.61 1.07
C GLU A 140 6.10 -7.55 -0.22
N ALA A 141 7.23 -8.27 -0.29
CA ALA A 141 8.05 -8.34 -1.50
C ALA A 141 7.28 -8.97 -2.65
N ILE A 142 6.56 -10.07 -2.40
CA ILE A 142 5.69 -10.69 -3.41
C ILE A 142 4.61 -9.69 -3.87
N SER A 143 3.92 -9.06 -2.92
CA SER A 143 2.86 -8.09 -3.23
C SER A 143 3.37 -6.90 -4.04
N CYS A 144 4.46 -6.27 -3.61
CA CYS A 144 4.93 -5.02 -4.20
C CYS A 144 5.79 -5.23 -5.45
N TYR A 145 6.72 -6.20 -5.46
CA TYR A 145 7.56 -6.46 -6.64
C TYR A 145 6.81 -7.20 -7.74
N VAL A 146 5.98 -8.18 -7.41
CA VAL A 146 5.25 -8.93 -8.43
C VAL A 146 4.01 -8.16 -8.84
N LEU A 147 3.03 -8.01 -7.93
CA LEU A 147 1.75 -7.40 -8.29
C LEU A 147 1.87 -5.90 -8.52
N GLY A 148 2.61 -5.18 -7.66
CA GLY A 148 2.78 -3.73 -7.76
C GLY A 148 3.46 -3.28 -9.04
N LEU A 149 4.59 -3.91 -9.43
CA LEU A 149 5.27 -3.54 -10.69
C LEU A 149 4.46 -3.91 -11.93
N ILE A 150 3.75 -5.04 -11.92
CA ILE A 150 2.83 -5.40 -13.00
C ILE A 150 1.74 -4.33 -13.12
N LEU A 151 1.10 -3.94 -12.00
CA LEU A 151 0.07 -2.92 -11.95
C LEU A 151 0.54 -1.59 -12.55
N ILE A 152 1.69 -1.07 -12.09
CA ILE A 152 2.25 0.18 -12.62
C ILE A 152 2.56 0.06 -14.11
N SER A 153 3.11 -1.07 -14.56
CA SER A 153 3.43 -1.29 -15.98
C SER A 153 2.20 -1.30 -16.86
N ILE A 154 1.08 -1.86 -16.39
CA ILE A 154 -0.20 -1.86 -17.12
C ILE A 154 -0.75 -0.42 -17.21
N ILE A 155 -0.71 0.32 -16.11
CA ILE A 155 -1.19 1.71 -16.07
C ILE A 155 -0.34 2.61 -16.99
N GLU A 156 0.98 2.46 -16.99
CA GLU A 156 1.91 3.20 -17.84
C GLU A 156 1.68 2.97 -19.33
N LYS A 157 1.39 1.73 -19.74
CA LYS A 157 1.11 1.40 -21.14
C LYS A 157 -0.25 1.90 -21.62
N ASN A 158 -1.22 2.08 -20.71
CA ASN A 158 -2.57 2.49 -21.07
C ASN A 158 -2.78 3.99 -20.86
N LYS A 159 -2.78 4.76 -21.97
CA LYS A 159 -2.97 6.22 -21.96
C LYS A 159 -4.26 6.67 -21.24
N LYS A 160 -5.34 5.89 -21.33
CA LYS A 160 -6.64 6.19 -20.69
C LYS A 160 -6.57 5.97 -19.18
N LEU A 161 -5.87 4.94 -18.70
CA LEU A 161 -5.65 4.77 -17.26
C LEU A 161 -4.72 5.85 -16.73
N MET A 162 -3.61 6.11 -17.44
CA MET A 162 -2.66 7.15 -17.06
C MET A 162 -3.28 8.54 -17.00
N SER A 163 -4.30 8.85 -17.82
CA SER A 163 -4.94 10.17 -17.74
C SER A 163 -5.57 10.44 -16.37
N TYR A 164 -6.08 9.42 -15.68
CA TYR A 164 -6.59 9.58 -14.32
C TYR A 164 -5.51 9.97 -13.31
N PHE A 165 -4.25 9.62 -13.56
CA PHE A 165 -3.11 9.91 -12.68
C PHE A 165 -2.49 11.31 -12.91
N LYS A 166 -2.75 11.95 -14.05
CA LYS A 166 -2.09 13.20 -14.48
C LYS A 166 -2.67 14.51 -13.91
N TYR A 167 -3.64 14.45 -12.99
CA TYR A 167 -4.39 15.62 -12.52
C TYR A 167 -3.87 16.30 -11.25
#